data_AF-A0A939L7C0-F1
#
_entry.id   AF-A0A939L7C0-F1
#
_cell.length_a   1.000
_cell.length_b   1.000
_cell.length_c   1.000
_cell.angle_alpha   90.00
_cell.angle_beta   90.00
_cell.angle_gamma   90.00
#
_symmetry.space_group_name_H-M   'P 1'
#
loop_
_entity.id
_entity.type
_entity.pdbx_description
1 polymer ?
#
loop_
_entity_poly.entity_id
_entity_poly.type
_entity_poly.pdbx_seq_one_letter_code
_entity_poly.pdbx_strand_id
1 'polypeptide(L)'
;MAPSNTSSTDGGSTPARINEADEASTLLTSTPPGSGTHPVDEVLPPVKLFSTGLQHVAAMYAGVVAPPLIVGAGVGLSAADLALLISASLFTAGLATLLQTLGIWKIGARLPFVNGVSFAGVAPMIAIAKEHGPKDALPVIFGAVIVAGALCFLAAPYFCRLIRFFPPVVQGTVITLIGVSLLPVAVNWARGGSPSAPGYGSMRAIGLAAITLVAVVLCNRLLRGFWQQLSLLVGLAFGTLIAFPLGLADFGAVRNAEIFSLPSPFHFGAPVFDAAAIVSMCIVMVVSMTESTADMLALGKIVEREADEPTLAAGLRADGLATALSPVFNGFAASAFAQNIGLVALTRIRSRFVVAAGGGILILLGLFPVLGSVVSLVPQPVLGGAGIVLFGTVAASGIRTLAEAGMESSSNTILVSVSLGVGIVPIAVPTFYDSFPEAVRTLLHSGISAGCVMAVLLNLLFHHVGTARRARSGQSSGQTSGQATGQPSGATVPTATPS
;
A
#
# COMPACT_ATOMS: atom_id res chain seq x y z
N MET A 1 1.66 -82.56 38.77
CA MET A 1 1.75 -81.24 38.12
C MET A 1 1.22 -81.38 36.71
N ALA A 2 0.15 -80.78 36.22
CA ALA A 2 -1.13 -80.29 36.73
C ALA A 2 -2.05 -80.37 35.47
N PRO A 3 -3.38 -80.51 35.61
CA PRO A 3 -4.13 -81.37 34.71
C PRO A 3 -5.09 -80.65 33.73
N SER A 4 -5.39 -81.38 32.65
CA SER A 4 -6.66 -81.59 31.93
C SER A 4 -7.79 -80.53 31.87
N ASN A 5 -8.29 -80.40 30.63
CA ASN A 5 -9.68 -80.51 30.16
C ASN A 5 -10.65 -79.29 30.11
N THR A 6 -11.07 -79.06 28.85
CA THR A 6 -12.44 -78.89 28.31
C THR A 6 -13.24 -77.58 28.43
N SER A 7 -13.66 -77.14 27.24
CA SER A 7 -15.00 -76.69 26.79
C SER A 7 -15.51 -75.26 27.01
N SER A 8 -16.10 -74.77 25.89
CA SER A 8 -17.28 -73.91 25.70
C SER A 8 -17.20 -72.39 25.92
N THR A 9 -17.44 -71.68 24.81
CA THR A 9 -18.25 -70.47 24.60
C THR A 9 -18.15 -69.35 25.64
N ASP A 10 -17.65 -68.17 25.23
CA ASP A 10 -18.48 -66.96 25.31
C ASP A 10 -17.93 -65.80 24.48
N GLY A 11 -18.87 -64.95 24.05
CA GLY A 11 -18.60 -63.73 23.31
C GLY A 11 -17.74 -62.75 24.10
N GLY A 12 -16.76 -62.15 23.43
CA GLY A 12 -15.89 -61.13 24.00
C GLY A 12 -15.47 -60.15 22.91
N SER A 13 -16.25 -59.07 22.81
CA SER A 13 -15.95 -57.87 22.02
C SER A 13 -14.52 -57.38 22.25
N THR A 14 -13.75 -57.29 21.17
CA THR A 14 -12.54 -56.47 21.10
C THR A 14 -12.92 -55.01 21.39
N PRO A 15 -12.19 -54.26 22.25
CA PRO A 15 -12.47 -52.85 22.41
C PRO A 15 -12.15 -52.16 21.08
N ALA A 16 -13.17 -51.62 20.43
CA ALA A 16 -13.01 -50.79 19.25
C ALA A 16 -12.08 -49.62 19.63
N ARG A 17 -10.97 -49.50 18.89
CA ARG A 17 -10.13 -48.30 18.91
C ARG A 17 -11.03 -47.12 18.58
N ILE A 18 -11.24 -46.26 19.56
CA ILE A 18 -11.87 -44.96 19.38
C ILE A 18 -10.96 -44.19 18.43
N ASN A 19 -11.47 -43.89 17.25
CA ASN A 19 -10.74 -43.22 16.19
C ASN A 19 -10.65 -41.73 16.59
N GLU A 20 -9.47 -41.24 16.97
CA GLU A 20 -9.20 -39.83 17.33
C GLU A 20 -9.55 -38.83 16.20
N ALA A 21 -9.90 -39.34 15.01
CA ALA A 21 -10.37 -38.54 13.87
C ALA A 21 -11.84 -38.08 13.98
N ASP A 22 -12.67 -38.69 14.86
CA ASP A 22 -14.10 -38.35 14.95
C ASP A 22 -14.39 -37.24 15.99
N GLU A 23 -13.55 -37.07 17.01
CA GLU A 23 -13.61 -35.91 17.93
C GLU A 23 -13.11 -34.61 17.29
N ALA A 24 -12.23 -34.71 16.28
CA ALA A 24 -11.77 -33.54 15.53
C ALA A 24 -12.84 -33.00 14.56
N SER A 25 -13.84 -33.81 14.18
CA SER A 25 -14.94 -33.39 13.30
C SER A 25 -16.22 -32.98 14.05
N THR A 26 -16.35 -33.31 15.34
CA THR A 26 -17.49 -32.86 16.18
C THR A 26 -17.24 -31.56 16.96
N LEU A 27 -16.05 -30.96 16.85
CA LEU A 27 -15.75 -29.61 17.37
C LEU A 27 -16.06 -28.49 16.35
N LEU A 28 -16.65 -28.81 15.20
CA LEU A 28 -17.02 -27.86 14.14
C LEU A 28 -18.53 -27.68 13.95
N THR A 29 -19.35 -28.07 14.93
CA THR A 29 -20.80 -27.85 14.88
C THR A 29 -21.27 -26.77 15.85
N SER A 30 -21.78 -25.70 15.22
CA SER A 30 -22.73 -24.73 15.74
C SER A 30 -22.31 -23.91 16.96
N THR A 31 -21.67 -22.76 16.69
CA THR A 31 -21.93 -21.58 17.51
C THR A 31 -23.45 -21.36 17.53
N PRO A 32 -24.10 -21.22 18.70
CA PRO A 32 -25.51 -20.89 18.73
C PRO A 32 -25.73 -19.54 18.03
N PRO A 33 -26.86 -19.31 17.32
CA PRO A 33 -27.15 -18.02 16.72
C PRO A 33 -27.53 -17.04 17.84
N GLY A 34 -26.51 -16.57 18.56
CA GLY A 34 -26.57 -15.37 19.36
C GLY A 34 -26.52 -14.17 18.43
N SER A 35 -27.33 -13.16 18.73
CA SER A 35 -27.34 -11.83 18.14
C SER A 35 -26.02 -11.07 18.36
N GLY A 36 -24.89 -11.62 17.91
CA GLY A 36 -23.56 -11.07 18.07
C GLY A 36 -23.22 -10.08 16.97
N THR A 37 -22.86 -8.85 17.32
CA THR A 37 -22.26 -7.90 16.39
C THR A 37 -21.00 -8.51 15.79
N HIS A 38 -20.85 -8.41 14.46
CA HIS A 38 -19.64 -8.87 13.78
C HIS A 38 -18.38 -8.21 14.40
N PRO A 39 -17.23 -8.89 14.54
CA PRO A 39 -16.02 -8.32 15.18
C PRO A 39 -15.53 -6.99 14.59
N VAL A 40 -15.84 -6.74 13.31
CA VAL A 40 -15.56 -5.46 12.64
C VAL A 40 -16.41 -4.31 13.20
N ASP A 41 -17.62 -4.60 13.65
CA ASP A 41 -18.59 -3.65 14.22
C ASP A 41 -18.60 -3.67 15.76
N GLU A 42 -17.66 -4.39 16.38
CA GLU A 42 -17.51 -4.42 17.84
C GLU A 42 -16.93 -3.08 18.35
N VAL A 43 -17.59 -2.47 19.34
CA VAL A 43 -17.06 -1.30 20.06
C VAL A 43 -16.31 -1.77 21.30
N LEU A 44 -14.98 -1.63 21.29
CA LEU A 44 -14.14 -1.99 22.43
C LEU A 44 -14.28 -0.97 23.58
N PRO A 45 -13.94 -1.36 24.83
CA PRO A 45 -13.89 -0.43 25.96
C PRO A 45 -13.00 0.78 25.66
N PRO A 46 -13.34 2.00 26.13
CA PRO A 46 -12.67 3.25 25.72
C PRO A 46 -11.14 3.23 25.83
N VAL A 47 -10.59 2.65 26.91
CA VAL A 47 -9.13 2.56 27.11
C VAL A 47 -8.48 1.63 26.08
N LYS A 48 -9.11 0.50 25.76
CA LYS A 48 -8.61 -0.44 24.75
C LYS A 48 -8.74 0.15 23.35
N LEU A 49 -9.86 0.82 23.07
CA LEU A 49 -10.10 1.54 21.83
C LEU A 49 -9.02 2.60 21.57
N PHE A 50 -8.73 3.45 22.57
CA PHE A 50 -7.71 4.48 22.47
C PHE A 50 -6.30 3.90 22.35
N SER A 51 -5.92 2.96 23.24
CA SER A 51 -4.57 2.39 23.25
C SER A 51 -4.27 1.60 21.98
N THR A 52 -5.21 0.81 21.46
CA THR A 52 -5.01 0.12 20.18
C THR A 52 -5.07 1.10 19.00
N GLY A 53 -5.96 2.10 19.02
CA GLY A 53 -5.97 3.15 18.00
C GLY A 53 -4.61 3.86 17.91
N LEU A 54 -3.99 4.15 19.06
CA LEU A 54 -2.64 4.71 19.14
C LEU A 54 -1.58 3.76 18.55
N GLN A 55 -1.72 2.44 18.72
CA GLN A 55 -0.83 1.46 18.09
C GLN A 55 -0.92 1.51 16.55
N HIS A 56 -2.12 1.60 15.98
CA HIS A 56 -2.29 1.75 14.53
C HIS A 56 -1.63 3.05 14.03
N VAL A 57 -1.82 4.16 14.74
CA VAL A 57 -1.17 5.44 14.41
C VAL A 57 0.34 5.33 14.49
N ALA A 58 0.88 4.77 15.57
CA ALA A 58 2.32 4.63 15.76
C ALA A 58 2.97 3.76 14.67
N ALA A 59 2.30 2.68 14.24
CA ALA A 59 2.81 1.80 13.19
C ALA A 59 2.87 2.46 11.80
N MET A 60 2.03 3.45 11.53
CA MET A 60 1.97 4.11 10.22
C MET A 60 2.53 5.54 10.21
N TYR A 61 2.82 6.13 11.38
CA TYR A 61 3.20 7.54 11.51
C TYR A 61 4.33 7.93 10.57
N ALA A 62 5.41 7.14 10.54
CA ALA A 62 6.55 7.37 9.65
C ALA A 62 6.15 7.35 8.17
N GLY A 63 5.19 6.49 7.80
CA GLY A 63 4.67 6.41 6.44
C GLY A 63 3.78 7.57 6.04
N VAL A 64 2.97 8.12 6.97
CA VAL A 64 2.12 9.29 6.69
C VAL A 64 2.93 10.58 6.61
N VAL A 65 3.98 10.68 7.42
CA VAL A 65 4.83 11.87 7.52
C VAL A 65 5.89 11.93 6.41
N ALA A 66 6.29 10.80 5.84
CA ALA A 66 7.33 10.78 4.81
C ALA A 66 6.92 11.50 3.50
N PRO A 67 5.75 11.26 2.87
CA PRO A 67 5.36 11.97 1.65
C PRO A 67 5.39 13.50 1.73
N PRO A 68 4.76 14.18 2.72
CA PRO A 68 4.85 15.64 2.83
C PRO A 68 6.28 16.11 3.08
N LEU A 69 7.08 15.34 3.82
CA LEU A 69 8.49 15.64 4.05
C LEU A 69 9.31 15.61 2.74
N ILE A 70 9.06 14.62 1.88
CA ILE A 70 9.73 14.47 0.58
C ILE A 70 9.32 15.57 -0.37
N VAL A 71 8.00 15.80 -0.51
CA VAL A 71 7.47 16.81 -1.44
C VAL A 71 7.86 18.20 -0.98
N GLY A 72 7.69 18.52 0.30
CA GLY A 72 8.07 19.82 0.86
C GLY A 72 9.56 20.13 0.71
N ALA A 73 10.43 19.14 0.96
CA ALA A 73 11.87 19.29 0.71
C ALA A 73 12.20 19.43 -0.78
N GLY A 74 11.49 18.70 -1.65
CA GLY A 74 11.66 18.78 -3.11
C GLY A 74 11.21 20.11 -3.71
N VAL A 75 10.21 20.76 -3.09
CA VAL A 75 9.75 22.12 -3.43
C VAL A 75 10.67 23.18 -2.82
N GLY A 76 11.36 22.87 -1.72
CA GLY A 76 12.26 23.81 -1.03
C GLY A 76 11.57 24.65 0.04
N LEU A 77 10.58 24.08 0.73
CA LEU A 77 9.86 24.75 1.82
C LEU A 77 10.75 25.07 3.02
N SER A 78 10.39 26.12 3.75
CA SER A 78 10.99 26.43 5.05
C SER A 78 10.65 25.34 6.09
N ALA A 79 11.39 25.28 7.19
CA ALA A 79 11.11 24.31 8.26
C ALA A 79 9.71 24.50 8.88
N ALA A 80 9.23 25.76 8.96
CA ALA A 80 7.90 26.08 9.47
C ALA A 80 6.80 25.61 8.51
N ASP A 81 6.96 25.91 7.22
CA ASP A 81 6.03 25.48 6.16
C ASP A 81 5.98 23.95 6.06
N LEU A 82 7.13 23.30 6.18
CA LEU A 82 7.22 21.85 6.19
C LEU A 82 6.48 21.24 7.39
N ALA A 83 6.61 21.82 8.57
CA ALA A 83 5.87 21.39 9.75
C ALA A 83 4.36 21.56 9.56
N LEU A 84 3.91 22.67 8.98
CA LEU A 84 2.50 22.90 8.63
C LEU A 84 2.00 21.88 7.61
N LEU A 85 2.80 21.55 6.60
CA LEU A 85 2.45 20.56 5.59
C LEU A 85 2.34 19.14 6.17
N ILE A 86 3.21 18.79 7.13
CA ILE A 86 3.14 17.53 7.88
C ILE A 86 1.85 17.48 8.71
N SER A 87 1.55 18.54 9.45
CA SER A 87 0.34 18.65 10.27
C SER A 87 -0.94 18.59 9.43
N ALA A 88 -0.98 19.30 8.31
CA ALA A 88 -2.04 19.21 7.31
C ALA A 88 -2.25 17.78 6.82
N SER A 89 -1.16 17.07 6.49
CA SER A 89 -1.23 15.69 6.01
C SER A 89 -1.72 14.71 7.08
N LEU A 90 -1.30 14.88 8.34
CA LEU A 90 -1.83 14.09 9.46
C LEU A 90 -3.32 14.36 9.67
N PHE A 91 -3.72 15.62 9.62
CA PHE A 91 -5.11 16.04 9.77
C PHE A 91 -6.00 15.43 8.66
N THR A 92 -5.61 15.56 7.39
CA THR A 92 -6.40 15.03 6.27
C THR A 92 -6.37 13.52 6.20
N ALA A 93 -5.26 12.86 6.55
CA ALA A 93 -5.20 11.40 6.69
C ALA A 93 -6.16 10.89 7.78
N GLY A 94 -6.26 11.62 8.90
CA GLY A 94 -7.22 11.32 9.95
C GLY A 94 -8.67 11.45 9.47
N LEU A 95 -9.01 12.53 8.76
CA LEU A 95 -10.33 12.71 8.13
C LEU A 95 -10.65 11.60 7.12
N ALA A 96 -9.69 11.27 6.25
CA ALA A 96 -9.82 10.19 5.27
C ALA A 96 -10.10 8.85 5.97
N THR A 97 -9.38 8.56 7.04
CA THR A 97 -9.54 7.35 7.85
C THR A 97 -10.93 7.27 8.49
N LEU A 98 -11.41 8.37 9.07
CA LEU A 98 -12.75 8.41 9.66
C LEU A 98 -13.83 8.19 8.58
N LEU A 99 -13.70 8.84 7.43
CA LEU A 99 -14.60 8.67 6.30
C LEU A 99 -14.64 7.20 5.84
N GLN A 100 -13.47 6.57 5.76
CA GLN A 100 -13.32 5.19 5.31
C GLN A 100 -13.97 4.18 6.28
N THR A 101 -13.69 4.34 7.57
CA THR A 101 -14.04 3.37 8.61
C THR A 101 -15.45 3.53 9.15
N LEU A 102 -15.93 4.77 9.32
CA LEU A 102 -17.29 5.02 9.79
C LEU A 102 -18.29 4.91 8.64
N GLY A 103 -17.93 5.45 7.48
CA GLY A 103 -18.68 5.43 6.24
C GLY A 103 -20.00 6.21 6.30
N ILE A 104 -20.21 7.11 5.34
CA ILE A 104 -21.42 7.93 5.21
C ILE A 104 -22.11 7.54 3.90
N TRP A 105 -23.36 7.07 4.00
CA TRP A 105 -24.15 6.63 2.84
C TRP A 105 -23.44 5.54 2.02
N LYS A 106 -23.06 5.80 0.76
CA LYS A 106 -22.29 4.89 -0.13
C LYS A 106 -20.83 5.31 -0.26
N ILE A 107 -20.27 5.90 0.78
CA ILE A 107 -18.88 6.38 0.85
C ILE A 107 -18.25 5.78 2.11
N GLY A 108 -17.16 5.05 1.93
CA GLY A 108 -16.43 4.33 2.98
C GLY A 108 -16.74 2.83 2.98
N ALA A 109 -15.69 2.01 2.96
CA ALA A 109 -15.79 0.55 2.97
C ALA A 109 -16.25 -0.03 4.32
N ARG A 110 -16.17 0.76 5.40
CA ARG A 110 -16.47 0.33 6.77
C ARG A 110 -15.65 -0.89 7.20
N LEU A 111 -14.41 -0.99 6.71
CA LEU A 111 -13.42 -1.99 7.08
C LEU A 111 -12.33 -1.35 7.94
N PRO A 112 -11.62 -2.11 8.79
CA PRO A 112 -10.62 -1.57 9.70
C PRO A 112 -9.28 -1.33 8.97
N PHE A 113 -9.22 -0.30 8.12
CA PHE A 113 -7.94 0.18 7.58
C PHE A 113 -7.81 1.68 7.68
N VAL A 114 -6.56 2.10 7.81
CA VAL A 114 -6.21 3.51 7.87
C VAL A 114 -5.89 4.02 6.47
N ASN A 115 -6.30 5.25 6.18
CA ASN A 115 -5.89 5.97 4.99
C ASN A 115 -4.70 6.86 5.31
N GLY A 116 -3.74 6.90 4.40
CA GLY A 116 -2.56 7.76 4.49
C GLY A 116 -2.25 8.41 3.16
N VAL A 117 -1.27 9.31 3.16
CA VAL A 117 -0.79 9.89 1.90
C VAL A 117 -0.11 8.81 1.06
N SER A 118 -0.49 8.70 -0.21
CA SER A 118 0.05 7.67 -1.11
C SER A 118 1.47 8.00 -1.56
N PHE A 119 2.38 7.02 -1.43
CA PHE A 119 3.72 7.10 -1.99
C PHE A 119 3.73 7.11 -3.52
N ALA A 120 2.70 6.57 -4.17
CA ALA A 120 2.58 6.55 -5.63
C ALA A 120 2.57 7.96 -6.22
N GLY A 121 2.05 8.95 -5.50
CA GLY A 121 2.00 10.35 -5.93
C GLY A 121 3.32 11.11 -5.77
N VAL A 122 4.27 10.62 -4.97
CA VAL A 122 5.45 11.42 -4.57
C VAL A 122 6.35 11.77 -5.76
N ALA A 123 6.76 10.80 -6.59
CA ALA A 123 7.60 11.10 -7.74
C ALA A 123 6.89 11.98 -8.80
N PRO A 124 5.61 11.74 -9.15
CA PRO A 124 4.81 12.66 -9.96
C PRO A 124 4.77 14.09 -9.41
N MET A 125 4.53 14.27 -8.11
CA MET A 125 4.48 15.58 -7.47
C MET A 125 5.85 16.30 -7.54
N ILE A 126 6.96 15.59 -7.34
CA ILE A 126 8.31 16.16 -7.50
C ILE A 126 8.56 16.56 -8.97
N ALA A 127 8.10 15.76 -9.93
CA ALA A 127 8.23 16.09 -11.34
C ALA A 127 7.46 17.36 -11.71
N ILE A 128 6.21 17.49 -11.22
CA ILE A 128 5.39 18.70 -11.36
C ILE A 128 6.08 19.91 -10.72
N ALA A 129 6.64 19.74 -9.52
CA ALA A 129 7.32 20.81 -8.80
C ALA A 129 8.57 21.33 -9.53
N LYS A 130 9.34 20.43 -10.17
CA LYS A 130 10.51 20.82 -10.98
C LYS A 130 10.13 21.64 -12.20
N GLU A 131 8.96 21.37 -12.78
CA GLU A 131 8.47 22.06 -13.97
C GLU A 131 7.96 23.48 -13.68
N HIS A 132 7.19 23.64 -12.60
CA HIS A 132 6.52 24.91 -12.27
C HIS A 132 7.31 25.81 -11.30
N GLY A 133 8.40 25.28 -10.74
CA GLY A 133 9.23 25.98 -9.76
C GLY A 133 8.63 26.05 -8.34
N PRO A 134 9.43 26.45 -7.34
CA PRO A 134 9.08 26.32 -5.92
C PRO A 134 7.78 27.02 -5.48
N LYS A 135 7.46 28.18 -6.08
CA LYS A 135 6.33 29.02 -5.65
C LYS A 135 4.98 28.48 -6.10
N ASP A 136 4.92 27.99 -7.34
CA ASP A 136 3.67 27.56 -7.97
C ASP A 136 3.46 26.04 -7.89
N ALA A 137 4.49 25.29 -7.49
CA ALA A 137 4.46 23.83 -7.39
C ALA A 137 3.28 23.28 -6.56
N LEU A 138 3.11 23.74 -5.32
CA LEU A 138 2.05 23.25 -4.43
C LEU A 138 0.64 23.59 -4.94
N PRO A 139 0.34 24.84 -5.34
CA PRO A 139 -0.92 25.16 -6.01
C PRO A 139 -1.28 24.24 -7.18
N VAL A 140 -0.30 23.94 -8.05
CA VAL A 140 -0.50 23.07 -9.22
C VAL A 140 -0.73 21.62 -8.80
N ILE A 141 0.06 21.11 -7.85
CA ILE A 141 -0.12 19.76 -7.27
C ILE A 141 -1.52 19.65 -6.66
N PHE A 142 -1.95 20.65 -5.89
CA PHE A 142 -3.26 20.67 -5.25
C PHE A 142 -4.40 20.66 -6.26
N GLY A 143 -4.33 21.49 -7.30
CA GLY A 143 -5.33 21.47 -8.38
C GLY A 143 -5.40 20.12 -9.10
N ALA A 144 -4.25 19.51 -9.39
CA ALA A 144 -4.17 18.18 -10.00
C ALA A 144 -4.75 17.08 -9.10
N VAL A 145 -4.46 17.11 -7.81
CA VAL A 145 -4.97 16.16 -6.80
C VAL A 145 -6.48 16.29 -6.64
N ILE A 146 -7.02 17.53 -6.61
CA ILE A 146 -8.48 17.76 -6.53
C ILE A 146 -9.19 17.09 -7.71
N VAL A 147 -8.74 17.34 -8.93
CA VAL A 147 -9.37 16.80 -10.14
C VAL A 147 -9.22 15.28 -10.19
N ALA A 148 -8.02 14.75 -9.89
CA ALA A 148 -7.79 13.31 -9.88
C ALA A 148 -8.67 12.59 -8.84
N GLY A 149 -8.83 13.17 -7.64
CA GLY A 149 -9.72 12.66 -6.59
C GLY A 149 -11.18 12.69 -7.00
N ALA A 150 -11.64 13.78 -7.61
CA ALA A 150 -13.01 13.91 -8.11
C ALA A 150 -13.30 12.88 -9.22
N LEU A 151 -12.37 12.69 -10.16
CA LEU A 151 -12.50 11.67 -11.20
C LEU A 151 -12.48 10.25 -10.62
N CYS A 152 -11.64 9.98 -9.62
CA CYS A 152 -11.64 8.72 -8.87
C CYS A 152 -13.02 8.46 -8.23
N PHE A 153 -13.59 9.46 -7.54
CA PHE A 153 -14.91 9.35 -6.92
C PHE A 153 -16.01 8.99 -7.93
N LEU A 154 -15.98 9.62 -9.11
CA LEU A 154 -16.94 9.37 -10.19
C LEU A 154 -16.72 8.01 -10.87
N ALA A 155 -15.46 7.58 -11.00
CA ALA A 155 -15.08 6.31 -11.63
C ALA A 155 -15.26 5.09 -10.72
N ALA A 156 -15.21 5.26 -9.40
CA ALA A 156 -15.29 4.21 -8.39
C ALA A 156 -16.34 3.11 -8.64
N PRO A 157 -17.63 3.39 -8.96
CA PRO A 157 -18.62 2.33 -9.21
C PRO A 157 -18.34 1.53 -10.49
N TYR A 158 -17.62 2.11 -11.46
CA TYR A 158 -17.28 1.44 -12.72
C TYR A 158 -15.92 0.74 -12.66
N PHE A 159 -15.07 1.14 -11.70
CA PHE A 159 -13.70 0.68 -11.58
C PHE A 159 -13.59 -0.83 -11.35
N CYS A 160 -14.59 -1.47 -10.74
CA CYS A 160 -14.61 -2.93 -10.58
C CYS A 160 -14.49 -3.67 -11.93
N ARG A 161 -14.93 -3.07 -13.03
CA ARG A 161 -14.74 -3.61 -14.40
C ARG A 161 -13.35 -3.35 -14.98
N LEU A 162 -12.65 -2.34 -14.48
CA LEU A 162 -11.31 -1.95 -14.93
C LEU A 162 -10.21 -2.76 -14.24
N ILE A 163 -10.46 -3.39 -13.09
CA ILE A 163 -9.50 -4.23 -12.35
C ILE A 163 -8.81 -5.26 -13.25
N ARG A 164 -9.50 -5.79 -14.26
CA ARG A 164 -8.93 -6.74 -15.24
C ARG A 164 -7.71 -6.19 -16.02
N PHE A 165 -7.62 -4.87 -16.16
CA PHE A 165 -6.50 -4.22 -16.84
C PHE A 165 -5.28 -4.00 -15.92
N PHE A 166 -5.45 -4.25 -14.62
CA PHE A 166 -4.39 -4.17 -13.62
C PHE A 166 -4.23 -5.52 -12.92
N PRO A 167 -3.85 -6.58 -13.65
CA PRO A 167 -3.53 -7.86 -13.02
C PRO A 167 -2.34 -7.73 -12.07
N PRO A 168 -2.10 -8.73 -11.19
CA PRO A 168 -0.99 -8.70 -10.22
C PRO A 168 0.38 -8.36 -10.82
N VAL A 169 0.64 -8.74 -12.08
CA VAL A 169 1.89 -8.40 -12.77
C VAL A 169 2.06 -6.89 -13.00
N VAL A 170 0.98 -6.17 -13.33
CA VAL A 170 1.00 -4.71 -13.48
C VAL A 170 1.15 -4.06 -12.11
N GLN A 171 0.38 -4.52 -11.11
CA GLN A 171 0.43 -3.99 -9.74
C GLN A 171 1.83 -4.13 -9.13
N GLY A 172 2.38 -5.35 -9.16
CA GLY A 172 3.72 -5.62 -8.62
C GLY A 172 4.82 -4.82 -9.32
N THR A 173 4.70 -4.60 -10.64
CA THR A 173 5.62 -3.72 -11.40
C THR A 173 5.57 -2.30 -10.89
N VAL A 174 4.36 -1.73 -10.74
CA VAL A 174 4.19 -0.35 -10.30
C VAL A 174 4.64 -0.18 -8.84
N ILE A 175 4.29 -1.09 -7.93
CA ILE A 175 4.75 -1.05 -6.53
C ILE A 175 6.28 -1.13 -6.44
N THR A 176 6.90 -1.97 -7.27
CA THR A 176 8.37 -2.05 -7.36
C THR A 176 8.96 -0.71 -7.80
N LEU A 177 8.38 -0.07 -8.82
CA LEU A 177 8.81 1.26 -9.28
C LEU A 177 8.62 2.34 -8.22
N ILE A 178 7.55 2.32 -7.43
CA ILE A 178 7.36 3.27 -6.32
C ILE A 178 8.54 3.18 -5.36
N GLY A 179 8.89 1.97 -4.89
CA GLY A 179 10.02 1.78 -3.98
C GLY A 179 11.35 2.20 -4.61
N VAL A 180 11.65 1.75 -5.83
CA VAL A 180 12.91 2.06 -6.53
C VAL A 180 13.05 3.56 -6.84
N SER A 181 11.96 4.22 -7.24
CA SER A 181 11.95 5.67 -7.56
C SER A 181 12.20 6.56 -6.36
N LEU A 182 11.96 6.06 -5.14
CA LEU A 182 12.13 6.83 -3.90
C LEU A 182 13.47 6.55 -3.19
N LEU A 183 14.20 5.50 -3.57
CA LEU A 183 15.55 5.25 -3.05
C LEU A 183 16.52 6.43 -3.24
N PRO A 184 16.56 7.13 -4.38
CA PRO A 184 17.41 8.32 -4.54
C PRO A 184 17.12 9.41 -3.50
N VAL A 185 15.87 9.55 -3.04
CA VAL A 185 15.49 10.50 -2.00
C VAL A 185 16.14 10.12 -0.67
N ALA A 186 16.05 8.84 -0.28
CA ALA A 186 16.71 8.36 0.94
C ALA A 186 18.24 8.50 0.89
N VAL A 187 18.85 8.22 -0.27
CA VAL A 187 20.30 8.42 -0.46
C VAL A 187 20.68 9.89 -0.39
N ASN A 188 19.86 10.78 -0.96
CA ASN A 188 20.08 12.22 -0.85
C ASN A 188 19.98 12.72 0.60
N TRP A 189 18.99 12.24 1.36
CA TRP A 189 18.87 12.49 2.79
C TRP A 189 20.07 11.96 3.58
N ALA A 190 20.55 10.75 3.28
CA ALA A 190 21.76 10.18 3.89
C ALA A 190 23.00 11.04 3.65
N ARG A 191 23.06 11.74 2.51
CA ARG A 191 24.11 12.72 2.21
C ARG A 191 23.91 14.07 2.90
N GLY A 192 22.79 14.34 3.57
CA GLY A 192 22.51 15.63 4.21
C GLY A 192 21.44 16.49 3.50
N GLY A 193 20.71 15.93 2.54
CA GLY A 193 19.48 16.50 1.97
C GLY A 193 19.68 17.53 0.86
N SER A 194 20.71 18.38 0.90
CA SER A 194 20.98 19.36 -0.16
C SER A 194 22.49 19.48 -0.44
N PRO A 195 22.91 19.54 -1.72
CA PRO A 195 24.30 19.82 -2.08
C PRO A 195 24.87 21.11 -1.49
N SER A 196 24.00 22.08 -1.18
CA SER A 196 24.36 23.35 -0.56
C SER A 196 24.52 23.27 0.97
N ALA A 197 24.13 22.15 1.59
CA ALA A 197 24.17 21.99 3.03
C ALA A 197 25.61 21.76 3.54
N PRO A 198 25.99 22.35 4.69
CA PRO A 198 27.28 22.07 5.31
C PRO A 198 27.45 20.58 5.59
N GLY A 199 28.55 20.00 5.12
CA GLY A 199 28.84 18.57 5.32
C GLY A 199 28.02 17.63 4.43
N TYR A 200 27.51 18.11 3.29
CA TYR A 200 26.90 17.25 2.29
C TYR A 200 27.86 16.16 1.81
N GLY A 201 27.41 14.90 1.84
CA GLY A 201 28.23 13.73 1.51
C GLY A 201 29.38 13.46 2.50
N SER A 202 29.40 14.13 3.66
CA SER A 202 30.45 13.89 4.66
C SER A 202 30.36 12.51 5.28
N MET A 203 31.49 11.98 5.73
CA MET A 203 31.55 10.70 6.45
C MET A 203 30.68 10.70 7.72
N ARG A 204 30.49 11.87 8.35
CA ARG A 204 29.60 12.02 9.52
C ARG A 204 28.13 11.82 9.15
N ALA A 205 27.67 12.44 8.07
CA ALA A 205 26.29 12.26 7.58
C ALA A 205 26.05 10.80 7.17
N ILE A 206 26.93 10.24 6.35
CA ILE A 206 26.81 8.86 5.88
C ILE A 206 26.90 7.87 7.06
N GLY A 207 27.81 8.10 8.01
CA GLY A 207 27.94 7.30 9.22
C GLY A 207 26.68 7.33 10.08
N LEU A 208 26.06 8.48 10.26
CA LEU A 208 24.80 8.61 11.01
C LEU A 208 23.64 7.89 10.31
N ALA A 209 23.56 7.99 8.98
CA ALA A 209 22.59 7.23 8.18
C ALA A 209 22.81 5.71 8.32
N ALA A 210 24.06 5.25 8.26
CA ALA A 210 24.41 3.85 8.43
C ALA A 210 24.08 3.32 9.84
N ILE A 211 24.39 4.10 10.89
CA ILE A 211 24.03 3.75 12.27
C ILE A 211 22.51 3.64 12.41
N THR A 212 21.76 4.59 11.83
CA THR A 212 20.30 4.55 11.87
C THR A 212 19.76 3.31 11.15
N LEU A 213 20.28 3.01 9.96
CA LEU A 213 19.93 1.80 9.20
C LEU A 213 20.18 0.54 10.02
N VAL A 214 21.36 0.41 10.61
CA VAL A 214 21.72 -0.73 11.49
C VAL A 214 20.78 -0.80 12.68
N ALA A 215 20.46 0.33 13.32
CA ALA A 215 19.51 0.37 14.43
C ALA A 215 18.12 -0.14 14.02
N VAL A 216 17.59 0.31 12.88
CA VAL A 216 16.29 -0.17 12.38
C VAL A 216 16.33 -1.68 12.12
N VAL A 217 17.37 -2.19 11.48
CA VAL A 217 17.51 -3.64 11.17
C VAL A 217 17.65 -4.45 12.46
N LEU A 218 18.48 -4.02 13.41
CA LEU A 218 18.65 -4.70 14.69
C LEU A 218 17.37 -4.67 15.52
N CYS A 219 16.68 -3.53 15.58
CA CYS A 219 15.36 -3.44 16.22
C CYS A 219 14.38 -4.42 15.57
N ASN A 220 14.32 -4.50 14.24
CA ASN A 220 13.42 -5.42 13.56
C ASN A 220 13.76 -6.90 13.84
N ARG A 221 15.05 -7.21 13.98
CA ARG A 221 15.52 -8.57 14.26
C ARG A 221 15.32 -9.02 15.71
N LEU A 222 15.45 -8.09 16.66
CA LEU A 222 15.50 -8.36 18.10
C LEU A 222 14.17 -8.13 18.81
N LEU A 223 13.41 -7.12 18.39
CA LEU A 223 12.10 -6.82 18.95
C LEU A 223 11.03 -7.79 18.42
N ARG A 224 9.94 -7.96 19.18
CA ARG A 224 8.85 -8.89 18.85
C ARG A 224 7.50 -8.18 18.90
N GLY A 225 6.54 -8.69 18.13
CA GLY A 225 5.16 -8.20 18.12
C GLY A 225 5.07 -6.73 17.70
N PHE A 226 4.37 -5.91 18.49
CA PHE A 226 4.17 -4.48 18.21
C PHE A 226 5.47 -3.69 18.08
N TRP A 227 6.46 -3.96 18.95
CA TRP A 227 7.74 -3.27 18.92
C TRP A 227 8.54 -3.52 17.63
N GLN A 228 8.34 -4.69 17.00
CA GLN A 228 8.94 -4.98 15.70
C GLN A 228 8.40 -4.05 14.60
N GLN A 229 7.10 -3.71 14.64
CA GLN A 229 6.51 -2.76 13.69
C GLN A 229 6.99 -1.32 13.92
N LEU A 230 7.30 -0.98 15.17
CA LEU A 230 7.89 0.32 15.52
C LEU A 230 9.39 0.42 15.26
N SER A 231 10.05 -0.61 14.72
CA SER A 231 11.51 -0.61 14.52
C SER A 231 12.00 0.59 13.73
N LEU A 232 11.20 1.08 12.77
CA LEU A 232 11.50 2.29 12.02
C LEU A 232 11.50 3.54 12.92
N LEU A 233 10.46 3.72 13.74
CA LEU A 233 10.36 4.85 14.68
C LEU A 233 11.43 4.78 15.77
N VAL A 234 11.70 3.60 16.31
CA VAL A 234 12.73 3.38 17.32
C VAL A 234 14.12 3.67 16.75
N GLY A 235 14.40 3.22 15.52
CA GLY A 235 15.66 3.53 14.84
C GLY A 235 15.83 5.02 14.57
N LEU A 236 14.77 5.71 14.13
CA LEU A 236 14.77 7.17 13.96
C LEU A 236 15.06 7.89 15.29
N ALA A 237 14.41 7.47 16.38
CA ALA A 237 14.64 8.03 17.71
C ALA A 237 16.09 7.82 18.16
N PHE A 238 16.62 6.60 18.01
CA PHE A 238 18.01 6.27 18.34
C PHE A 238 19.02 7.06 17.52
N GLY A 239 18.84 7.14 16.20
CA GLY A 239 19.70 7.94 15.32
C GLY A 239 19.68 9.43 15.68
N THR A 240 18.50 9.96 16.00
CA THR A 240 18.35 11.36 16.43
C THR A 240 19.02 11.61 17.77
N LEU A 241 18.93 10.67 18.72
CA LEU A 241 19.61 10.76 20.02
C LEU A 241 21.13 10.83 19.88
N ILE A 242 21.71 10.07 18.95
CA ILE A 242 23.15 10.12 18.62
C ILE A 242 23.52 11.44 17.95
N ALA A 243 22.59 12.04 17.18
CA ALA A 243 22.82 13.29 16.48
C ALA A 243 22.84 14.52 17.40
N PHE A 244 22.18 14.47 18.57
CA PHE A 244 22.17 15.57 19.54
C PHE A 244 23.56 16.04 19.99
N PRO A 245 24.46 15.17 20.53
CA PRO A 245 25.80 15.61 20.92
C PRO A 245 26.68 16.03 19.73
N LEU A 246 26.29 15.68 18.50
CA LEU A 246 26.98 16.10 17.27
C LEU A 246 26.55 17.50 16.79
N GLY A 247 25.58 18.14 17.47
CA GLY A 247 25.08 19.47 17.11
C GLY A 247 24.29 19.51 15.81
N LEU A 248 23.75 18.36 15.36
CA LEU A 248 23.05 18.23 14.07
C LEU A 248 21.53 18.42 14.16
N ALA A 249 20.98 18.61 15.36
CA ALA A 249 19.56 18.87 15.58
C ALA A 249 19.34 20.36 15.88
N ASP A 250 18.40 20.98 15.17
CA ASP A 250 18.02 22.39 15.36
C ASP A 250 16.73 22.51 16.18
N PHE A 251 16.87 22.92 17.43
CA PHE A 251 15.74 23.13 18.34
C PHE A 251 14.96 24.43 18.09
N GLY A 252 15.46 25.32 17.23
CA GLY A 252 14.81 26.60 16.92
C GLY A 252 13.41 26.43 16.35
N ALA A 253 13.22 25.44 15.47
CA ALA A 253 11.93 25.14 14.86
C ALA A 253 10.86 24.75 15.89
N VAL A 254 11.24 24.05 16.97
CA VAL A 254 10.30 23.63 18.03
C VAL A 254 10.00 24.77 19.00
N ARG A 255 10.99 25.61 19.31
CA ARG A 255 10.80 26.75 20.23
C ARG A 255 9.79 27.77 19.71
N ASN A 256 9.74 27.95 18.39
CA ASN A 256 8.87 28.92 17.74
C ASN A 256 7.58 28.30 17.18
N ALA A 257 7.39 26.98 17.37
CA ALA A 257 6.22 26.29 16.85
C ALA A 257 4.96 26.67 17.63
N GLU A 258 3.87 26.92 16.90
CA GLU A 258 2.55 27.05 17.51
C GLU A 258 2.15 25.72 18.16
N ILE A 259 1.68 25.80 19.41
CA ILE A 259 1.21 24.62 20.14
C ILE A 259 -0.05 24.08 19.47
N PHE A 260 -0.99 24.96 19.11
CA PHE A 260 -2.25 24.60 18.47
C PHE A 260 -2.51 25.51 17.28
N SER A 261 -2.88 24.91 16.15
CA SER A 261 -3.26 25.66 14.95
C SER A 261 -4.23 24.83 14.11
N LEU A 262 -5.30 25.46 13.64
CA LEU A 262 -6.22 24.84 12.69
C LEU A 262 -5.62 24.98 11.28
N PRO A 263 -5.51 23.89 10.49
CA PRO A 263 -5.03 23.96 9.12
C PRO A 263 -5.83 24.99 8.31
N SER A 264 -5.23 26.14 8.01
CA SER A 264 -5.88 27.18 7.23
C SER A 264 -6.14 26.68 5.80
N PRO A 265 -7.37 26.84 5.27
CA PRO A 265 -7.65 26.44 3.91
C PRO A 265 -6.73 27.14 2.91
N PHE A 266 -6.13 26.38 1.98
CA PHE A 266 -5.26 26.90 0.93
C PHE A 266 -4.08 27.76 1.43
N HIS A 267 -3.45 27.36 2.53
CA HIS A 267 -2.30 28.04 3.14
C HIS A 267 -1.17 28.30 2.12
N PHE A 268 -0.87 27.32 1.27
CA PHE A 268 0.17 27.43 0.24
C PHE A 268 -0.32 28.02 -1.09
N GLY A 269 -1.54 28.56 -1.12
CA GLY A 269 -2.16 29.15 -2.31
C GLY A 269 -3.37 28.38 -2.82
N ALA A 270 -4.20 29.08 -3.59
CA ALA A 270 -5.38 28.50 -4.22
C ALA A 270 -4.96 27.49 -5.32
N PRO A 271 -5.75 26.42 -5.55
CA PRO A 271 -5.41 25.39 -6.50
C PRO A 271 -5.33 25.94 -7.93
N VAL A 272 -4.29 25.53 -8.65
CA VAL A 272 -4.07 25.87 -10.06
C VAL A 272 -4.24 24.60 -10.90
N PHE A 273 -5.02 24.70 -11.97
CA PHE A 273 -5.37 23.54 -12.80
C PHE A 273 -4.47 23.47 -14.03
N ASP A 274 -3.41 22.68 -13.95
CA ASP A 274 -2.56 22.34 -15.08
C ASP A 274 -2.95 20.97 -15.68
N ALA A 275 -3.08 20.90 -17.00
CA ALA A 275 -3.56 19.71 -17.68
C ALA A 275 -2.59 18.53 -17.58
N ALA A 276 -1.28 18.77 -17.70
CA ALA A 276 -0.27 17.70 -17.65
C ALA A 276 -0.15 17.14 -16.23
N ALA A 277 -0.17 18.02 -15.22
CA ALA A 277 -0.21 17.64 -13.81
C ALA A 277 -1.48 16.83 -13.47
N ILE A 278 -2.65 17.27 -13.95
CA ILE A 278 -3.92 16.55 -13.78
C ILE A 278 -3.82 15.13 -14.35
N VAL A 279 -3.33 14.98 -15.59
CA VAL A 279 -3.16 13.66 -16.22
C VAL A 279 -2.22 12.78 -15.42
N SER A 280 -1.08 13.33 -14.96
CA SER A 280 -0.11 12.60 -14.14
C SER A 280 -0.73 12.10 -12.83
N MET A 281 -1.47 12.96 -12.13
CA MET A 281 -2.15 12.57 -10.89
C MET A 281 -3.35 11.64 -11.11
N CYS A 282 -4.01 11.68 -12.27
CA CYS A 282 -5.03 10.70 -12.62
C CYS A 282 -4.45 9.30 -12.78
N ILE A 283 -3.26 9.17 -13.38
CA ILE A 283 -2.55 7.89 -13.48
C ILE A 283 -2.22 7.35 -12.09
N VAL A 284 -1.74 8.23 -11.19
CA VAL A 284 -1.54 7.88 -9.78
C VAL A 284 -2.82 7.35 -9.14
N MET A 285 -3.94 8.06 -9.33
CA MET A 285 -5.20 7.63 -8.73
C MET A 285 -5.67 6.28 -9.27
N VAL A 286 -5.48 5.97 -10.55
CA VAL A 286 -5.81 4.65 -11.11
C VAL A 286 -4.98 3.54 -10.45
N VAL A 287 -3.69 3.80 -10.20
CA VAL A 287 -2.82 2.87 -9.45
C VAL A 287 -3.34 2.71 -8.01
N SER A 288 -3.60 3.81 -7.32
CA SER A 288 -4.09 3.81 -5.93
C SER A 288 -5.46 3.13 -5.80
N MET A 289 -6.35 3.25 -6.79
CA MET A 289 -7.62 2.52 -6.82
C MET A 289 -7.40 1.02 -6.93
N THR A 290 -6.43 0.58 -7.71
CA THR A 290 -6.09 -0.83 -7.84
C THR A 290 -5.51 -1.38 -6.53
N GLU A 291 -4.55 -0.65 -5.94
CA GLU A 291 -3.94 -0.99 -4.66
C GLU A 291 -4.99 -1.06 -3.55
N SER A 292 -5.81 -0.03 -3.40
CA SER A 292 -6.88 0.02 -2.39
C SER A 292 -7.91 -1.10 -2.58
N THR A 293 -8.17 -1.51 -3.83
CA THR A 293 -9.03 -2.67 -4.09
C THR A 293 -8.39 -3.97 -3.60
N ALA A 294 -7.11 -4.20 -3.93
CA ALA A 294 -6.38 -5.39 -3.47
C ALA A 294 -6.30 -5.43 -1.93
N ASP A 295 -6.04 -4.28 -1.31
CA ASP A 295 -6.00 -4.09 0.14
C ASP A 295 -7.36 -4.38 0.80
N MET A 296 -8.46 -3.87 0.26
CA MET A 296 -9.79 -4.15 0.76
C MET A 296 -10.16 -5.64 0.62
N LEU A 297 -9.80 -6.28 -0.48
CA LEU A 297 -10.01 -7.72 -0.68
C LEU A 297 -9.19 -8.56 0.30
N ALA A 298 -7.92 -8.22 0.51
CA ALA A 298 -7.05 -8.90 1.47
C ALA A 298 -7.55 -8.72 2.90
N LEU A 299 -7.92 -7.48 3.26
CA LEU A 299 -8.47 -7.18 4.57
C LEU A 299 -9.80 -7.88 4.81
N GLY A 300 -10.68 -7.93 3.80
CA GLY A 300 -11.96 -8.63 3.88
C GLY A 300 -11.79 -10.10 4.25
N LYS A 301 -10.75 -10.76 3.70
CA LYS A 301 -10.37 -12.13 4.10
C LYS A 301 -9.85 -12.20 5.54
N ILE A 302 -8.99 -11.26 5.95
CA ILE A 302 -8.40 -11.22 7.31
C ILE A 302 -9.48 -11.03 8.39
N VAL A 303 -10.47 -10.20 8.11
CA VAL A 303 -11.55 -9.87 9.05
C VAL A 303 -12.79 -10.74 8.89
N GLU A 304 -12.75 -11.70 7.97
CA GLU A 304 -13.85 -12.63 7.65
C GLU A 304 -15.13 -11.91 7.22
N ARG A 305 -15.00 -10.77 6.52
CA ARG A 305 -16.10 -10.04 5.89
C ARG A 305 -15.73 -9.69 4.45
N GLU A 306 -16.34 -10.38 3.49
CA GLU A 306 -16.02 -10.19 2.07
C GLU A 306 -16.21 -8.72 1.63
N ALA A 307 -15.21 -8.20 0.90
CA ALA A 307 -15.29 -6.89 0.26
C ALA A 307 -15.94 -7.06 -1.12
N ASP A 308 -17.27 -7.07 -1.13
CA ASP A 308 -18.09 -7.16 -2.35
C ASP A 308 -18.00 -5.88 -3.21
N GLU A 309 -18.53 -5.93 -4.42
CA GLU A 309 -18.51 -4.80 -5.37
C GLU A 309 -19.08 -3.49 -4.77
N PRO A 310 -20.21 -3.49 -4.03
CA PRO A 310 -20.68 -2.31 -3.29
C PRO A 310 -19.67 -1.78 -2.27
N THR A 311 -19.03 -2.66 -1.48
CA THR A 311 -18.03 -2.28 -0.48
C THR A 311 -16.79 -1.67 -1.13
N LEU A 312 -16.31 -2.28 -2.22
CA LEU A 312 -15.17 -1.76 -3.00
C LEU A 312 -15.51 -0.40 -3.59
N ALA A 313 -16.67 -0.25 -4.24
CA ALA A 313 -17.11 1.02 -4.82
C ALA A 313 -17.27 2.11 -3.75
N ALA A 314 -17.82 1.77 -2.57
CA ALA A 314 -17.92 2.70 -1.46
C ALA A 314 -16.54 3.09 -0.92
N GLY A 315 -15.62 2.15 -0.83
CA GLY A 315 -14.25 2.39 -0.40
C GLY A 315 -13.50 3.32 -1.34
N LEU A 316 -13.52 3.03 -2.65
CA LEU A 316 -12.88 3.87 -3.66
C LEU A 316 -13.50 5.27 -3.75
N ARG A 317 -14.80 5.41 -3.48
CA ARG A 317 -15.43 6.74 -3.33
C ARG A 317 -14.86 7.50 -2.14
N ALA A 318 -14.63 6.83 -1.01
CA ALA A 318 -14.02 7.50 0.13
C ALA A 318 -12.57 7.91 -0.17
N ASP A 319 -11.78 7.08 -0.85
CA ASP A 319 -10.43 7.45 -1.31
C ASP A 319 -10.46 8.67 -2.24
N GLY A 320 -11.35 8.66 -3.24
CA GLY A 320 -11.51 9.76 -4.20
C GLY A 320 -11.98 11.05 -3.53
N LEU A 321 -12.98 10.98 -2.65
CA LEU A 321 -13.48 12.15 -1.93
C LEU A 321 -12.45 12.71 -0.95
N ALA A 322 -11.79 11.83 -0.17
CA ALA A 322 -10.73 12.23 0.74
C ALA A 322 -9.58 12.90 -0.04
N THR A 323 -9.19 12.32 -1.17
CA THR A 323 -8.18 12.91 -2.06
C THR A 323 -8.61 14.26 -2.61
N ALA A 324 -9.87 14.41 -3.04
CA ALA A 324 -10.37 15.67 -3.59
C ALA A 324 -10.46 16.79 -2.53
N LEU A 325 -10.76 16.44 -1.27
CA LEU A 325 -10.90 17.40 -0.18
C LEU A 325 -9.57 17.70 0.54
N SER A 326 -8.61 16.78 0.49
CA SER A 326 -7.33 16.89 1.20
C SER A 326 -6.56 18.18 0.85
N PRO A 327 -6.44 18.61 -0.43
CA PRO A 327 -5.76 19.86 -0.78
C PRO A 327 -6.41 21.12 -0.24
N VAL A 328 -7.71 21.11 0.11
CA VAL A 328 -8.36 22.25 0.78
C VAL A 328 -7.63 22.57 2.07
N PHE A 329 -7.19 21.54 2.81
CA PHE A 329 -6.41 21.68 4.03
C PHE A 329 -4.91 21.45 3.80
N ASN A 330 -4.42 21.61 2.57
CA ASN A 330 -3.01 21.47 2.19
C ASN A 330 -2.45 20.04 2.22
N GLY A 331 -3.33 19.02 2.24
CA GLY A 331 -2.90 17.62 2.16
C GLY A 331 -2.77 17.11 0.73
N PHE A 332 -2.39 15.84 0.61
CA PHE A 332 -2.13 15.16 -0.66
C PHE A 332 -3.12 14.01 -0.92
N ALA A 333 -2.91 13.28 -2.02
CA ALA A 333 -3.71 12.11 -2.37
C ALA A 333 -3.68 11.03 -1.30
N ALA A 334 -4.86 10.56 -0.91
CA ALA A 334 -5.07 9.60 0.16
C ALA A 334 -5.43 8.22 -0.42
N SER A 335 -4.86 7.18 0.16
CA SER A 335 -5.08 5.78 -0.24
C SER A 335 -5.03 4.86 0.98
N ALA A 336 -5.53 3.63 0.84
CA ALA A 336 -5.38 2.59 1.84
C ALA A 336 -3.89 2.38 2.19
N PHE A 337 -3.60 2.19 3.48
CA PHE A 337 -2.24 1.99 3.97
C PHE A 337 -1.97 0.51 4.25
N ALA A 338 -1.37 -0.19 3.28
CA ALA A 338 -1.16 -1.64 3.29
C ALA A 338 -0.45 -2.18 4.56
N GLN A 339 0.50 -1.43 5.14
CA GLN A 339 1.18 -1.85 6.38
C GLN A 339 0.20 -2.01 7.56
N ASN A 340 -0.89 -1.23 7.58
CA ASN A 340 -1.89 -1.31 8.63
C ASN A 340 -2.70 -2.63 8.56
N ILE A 341 -2.90 -3.16 7.36
CA ILE A 341 -3.56 -4.45 7.13
C ILE A 341 -2.74 -5.59 7.75
N GLY A 342 -1.41 -5.54 7.58
CA GLY A 342 -0.50 -6.46 8.25
C GLY A 342 -0.60 -6.41 9.77
N LEU A 343 -0.76 -5.21 10.35
CA LEU A 343 -0.99 -5.04 11.80
C LEU A 343 -2.33 -5.66 12.25
N VAL A 344 -3.41 -5.49 11.48
CA VAL A 344 -4.71 -6.14 11.77
C VAL A 344 -4.57 -7.66 11.77
N ALA A 345 -3.87 -8.23 10.78
CA ALA A 345 -3.62 -9.67 10.70
C ALA A 345 -2.84 -10.20 11.92
N LEU A 346 -1.85 -9.44 12.39
CA LEU A 346 -0.99 -9.83 13.52
C LEU A 346 -1.67 -9.65 14.88
N THR A 347 -2.35 -8.53 15.11
CA THR A 347 -3.00 -8.21 16.40
C THR A 347 -4.33 -8.93 16.58
N ARG A 348 -4.96 -9.36 15.46
CA ARG A 348 -6.33 -9.88 15.42
C ARG A 348 -7.38 -8.89 15.94
N ILE A 349 -7.06 -7.60 16.02
CA ILE A 349 -8.02 -6.57 16.41
C ILE A 349 -8.71 -6.06 15.14
N ARG A 350 -9.91 -6.59 14.89
CA ARG A 350 -10.67 -6.40 13.64
C ARG A 350 -11.64 -5.21 13.69
N SER A 351 -11.82 -4.57 14.84
CA SER A 351 -12.80 -3.50 15.03
C SER A 351 -12.47 -2.25 14.19
N ARG A 352 -13.43 -1.79 13.37
CA ARG A 352 -13.28 -0.54 12.62
C ARG A 352 -13.29 0.69 13.51
N PHE A 353 -13.87 0.61 14.71
CA PHE A 353 -13.90 1.72 15.66
C PHE A 353 -12.54 1.97 16.33
N VAL A 354 -11.70 0.95 16.42
CA VAL A 354 -10.29 1.11 16.84
C VAL A 354 -9.52 1.94 15.82
N VAL A 355 -9.73 1.63 14.54
CA VAL A 355 -9.12 2.37 13.43
C VAL A 355 -9.68 3.78 13.32
N ALA A 356 -10.99 3.96 13.56
CA ALA A 356 -11.61 5.27 13.67
C ALA A 356 -11.02 6.10 14.83
N ALA A 357 -10.78 5.49 15.99
CA ALA A 357 -10.07 6.16 17.08
C ALA A 357 -8.66 6.59 16.67
N GLY A 358 -7.95 5.77 15.88
CA GLY A 358 -6.69 6.14 15.23
C GLY A 358 -6.84 7.35 14.30
N GLY A 359 -7.89 7.42 13.49
CA GLY A 359 -8.22 8.59 12.67
C GLY A 359 -8.46 9.85 13.50
N GLY A 360 -9.16 9.73 14.63
CA GLY A 360 -9.33 10.82 15.59
C GLY A 360 -8.00 11.28 16.21
N ILE A 361 -7.11 10.35 16.56
CA ILE A 361 -5.76 10.65 17.04
C ILE A 361 -4.96 11.39 15.96
N LEU A 362 -5.02 10.98 14.70
CA LEU A 362 -4.35 11.67 13.59
C LEU A 362 -4.85 13.11 13.41
N ILE A 363 -6.17 13.33 13.50
CA ILE A 363 -6.75 14.67 13.50
C ILE A 363 -6.18 15.50 14.64
N LEU A 364 -6.17 14.95 15.87
CA LEU A 364 -5.59 15.63 17.02
C LEU A 364 -4.12 15.97 16.75
N LEU A 365 -3.29 15.01 16.33
CA LEU A 365 -1.88 15.26 16.01
C LEU A 365 -1.71 16.36 14.95
N GLY A 366 -2.59 16.42 13.95
CA GLY A 366 -2.60 17.47 12.92
C GLY A 366 -2.99 18.86 13.42
N LEU A 367 -3.71 18.97 14.55
CA LEU A 367 -4.08 20.23 15.18
C LEU A 367 -2.98 20.80 16.10
N PHE A 368 -1.93 20.03 16.39
CA PHE A 368 -0.79 20.47 17.21
C PHE A 368 0.50 20.53 16.36
N PRO A 369 0.75 21.63 15.62
CA PRO A 369 1.93 21.78 14.75
C PRO A 369 3.27 21.54 15.42
N VAL A 370 3.36 21.82 16.73
CA VAL A 370 4.54 21.47 17.54
C VAL A 370 4.98 20.01 17.39
N LEU A 371 4.03 19.08 17.17
CA LEU A 371 4.34 17.67 16.94
C LEU A 371 4.95 17.43 15.54
N GLY A 372 4.53 18.18 14.53
CA GLY A 372 5.18 18.23 13.23
C GLY A 372 6.59 18.85 13.31
N SER A 373 6.77 19.89 14.12
CA SER A 373 8.09 20.50 14.37
C SER A 373 9.04 19.54 15.09
N VAL A 374 8.55 18.65 15.95
CA VAL A 374 9.38 17.58 16.54
C VAL A 374 9.93 16.64 15.46
N VAL A 375 9.17 16.34 14.41
CA VAL A 375 9.69 15.57 13.26
C VAL A 375 10.80 16.34 12.55
N SER A 376 10.69 17.66 12.44
CA SER A 376 11.73 18.49 11.81
C SER A 376 13.07 18.47 12.58
N LEU A 377 13.07 18.06 13.86
CA LEU A 377 14.30 17.83 14.62
C LEU A 377 15.12 16.63 14.10
N VAL A 378 14.46 15.69 13.42
CA VAL A 378 15.11 14.48 12.93
C VAL A 378 16.06 14.88 11.80
N PRO A 379 17.38 14.69 11.97
CA PRO A 379 18.34 15.09 10.95
C PRO A 379 18.12 14.32 9.65
N GLN A 380 18.32 14.99 8.52
CA GLN A 380 18.20 14.38 7.19
C GLN A 380 19.01 13.07 7.07
N PRO A 381 20.25 12.94 7.58
CA PRO A 381 20.95 11.66 7.48
C PRO A 381 20.27 10.50 8.23
N VAL A 382 19.62 10.78 9.37
CA VAL A 382 18.83 9.78 10.12
C VAL A 382 17.62 9.35 9.30
N LEU A 383 16.91 10.30 8.69
CA LEU A 383 15.82 10.01 7.75
C LEU A 383 16.31 9.20 6.54
N GLY A 384 17.54 9.43 6.07
CA GLY A 384 18.15 8.65 4.99
C GLY A 384 18.32 7.18 5.34
N GLY A 385 18.88 6.89 6.53
CA GLY A 385 19.03 5.51 7.02
C GLY A 385 17.70 4.77 7.15
N ALA A 386 16.70 5.43 7.75
CA ALA A 386 15.34 4.91 7.85
C ALA A 386 14.65 4.77 6.48
N GLY A 387 14.86 5.75 5.59
CA GLY A 387 14.29 5.80 4.25
C GLY A 387 14.73 4.65 3.36
N ILE A 388 15.99 4.19 3.49
CA ILE A 388 16.47 2.99 2.78
C ILE A 388 15.62 1.77 3.14
N VAL A 389 15.30 1.58 4.43
CA VAL A 389 14.44 0.47 4.88
C VAL A 389 13.01 0.67 4.40
N LEU A 390 12.46 1.88 4.53
CA LEU A 390 11.09 2.19 4.16
C LEU A 390 10.83 1.91 2.67
N PHE A 391 11.60 2.55 1.78
CA PHE A 391 11.41 2.42 0.33
C PHE A 391 11.88 1.07 -0.20
N GLY A 392 12.93 0.48 0.41
CA GLY A 392 13.37 -0.87 0.10
C GLY A 392 12.31 -1.93 0.40
N THR A 393 11.59 -1.79 1.52
CA THR A 393 10.47 -2.69 1.87
C THR A 393 9.30 -2.53 0.89
N VAL A 394 8.99 -1.30 0.45
CA VAL A 394 7.99 -1.08 -0.61
C VAL A 394 8.38 -1.79 -1.90
N ALA A 395 9.64 -1.64 -2.35
CA ALA A 395 10.13 -2.33 -3.53
C ALA A 395 10.05 -3.86 -3.38
N ALA A 396 10.46 -4.39 -2.22
CA ALA A 396 10.38 -5.82 -1.92
C ALA A 396 8.94 -6.36 -1.92
N SER A 397 7.96 -5.57 -1.45
CA SER A 397 6.55 -5.92 -1.52
C SER A 397 6.08 -6.05 -2.97
N GLY A 398 6.48 -5.13 -3.85
CA GLY A 398 6.19 -5.23 -5.28
C GLY A 398 6.79 -6.48 -5.92
N ILE A 399 8.03 -6.83 -5.56
CA ILE A 399 8.70 -8.06 -6.03
C ILE A 399 7.96 -9.31 -5.54
N ARG A 400 7.48 -9.33 -4.30
CA ARG A 400 6.65 -10.43 -3.78
C ARG A 400 5.36 -10.58 -4.59
N THR A 401 4.67 -9.49 -4.89
CA THR A 401 3.48 -9.52 -5.75
C THR A 401 3.81 -10.04 -7.16
N LEU A 402 4.96 -9.65 -7.73
CA LEU A 402 5.43 -10.16 -9.01
C LEU A 402 5.72 -11.67 -8.97
N ALA A 403 6.32 -12.17 -7.89
CA ALA A 403 6.61 -13.59 -7.73
C ALA A 403 5.33 -14.46 -7.78
N GLU A 404 4.21 -13.93 -7.28
CA GLU A 404 2.90 -14.59 -7.30
C GLU A 404 2.13 -14.36 -8.62
N ALA A 405 2.62 -13.50 -9.52
CA ALA A 405 1.93 -13.05 -10.73
C ALA A 405 2.21 -13.89 -12.01
N GLY A 406 2.81 -15.08 -11.88
CA GLY A 406 3.08 -15.96 -13.02
C GLY A 406 4.17 -15.43 -13.95
N MET A 407 5.34 -15.09 -13.38
CA MET A 407 6.54 -14.64 -14.09
C MET A 407 7.19 -15.70 -15.01
N GLU A 408 6.66 -16.92 -15.02
CA GLU A 408 7.11 -17.98 -15.96
C GLU A 408 6.68 -17.68 -17.41
N SER A 409 5.62 -16.88 -17.60
CA SER A 409 5.16 -16.48 -18.92
C SER A 409 6.11 -15.45 -19.54
N SER A 410 6.62 -15.74 -20.74
CA SER A 410 7.47 -14.81 -21.51
C SER A 410 6.83 -13.43 -21.69
N SER A 411 5.51 -13.37 -21.93
CA SER A 411 4.79 -12.10 -22.06
C SER A 411 4.80 -11.28 -20.77
N ASN A 412 4.64 -11.93 -19.61
CA ASN A 412 4.68 -11.25 -18.32
C ASN A 412 6.09 -10.77 -18.01
N THR A 413 7.11 -11.59 -18.28
CA THR A 413 8.52 -11.19 -18.11
C THR A 413 8.87 -9.98 -18.97
N ILE A 414 8.52 -9.97 -20.26
CA ILE A 414 8.76 -8.82 -21.15
C ILE A 414 8.02 -7.58 -20.66
N LEU A 415 6.74 -7.73 -20.26
CA LEU A 415 5.95 -6.64 -19.70
C LEU A 415 6.65 -5.99 -18.51
N VAL A 416 7.09 -6.80 -17.54
CA VAL A 416 7.78 -6.31 -16.34
C VAL A 416 9.11 -5.68 -16.72
N SER A 417 9.95 -6.35 -17.51
CA SER A 417 11.29 -5.87 -17.87
C SER A 417 11.25 -4.52 -18.59
N VAL A 418 10.36 -4.36 -19.57
CA VAL A 418 10.25 -3.10 -20.34
C VAL A 418 9.67 -2.00 -19.47
N SER A 419 8.65 -2.30 -18.67
CA SER A 419 8.00 -1.29 -17.81
C SER A 419 8.92 -0.81 -16.69
N LEU A 420 9.67 -1.71 -16.06
CA LEU A 420 10.72 -1.35 -15.11
C LEU A 420 11.82 -0.53 -15.78
N GLY A 421 12.29 -0.97 -16.95
CA GLY A 421 13.32 -0.26 -17.72
C GLY A 421 12.92 1.19 -18.01
N VAL A 422 11.70 1.41 -18.54
CA VAL A 422 11.15 2.73 -18.83
C VAL A 422 10.99 3.57 -17.55
N GLY A 423 10.46 2.99 -16.48
CA GLY A 423 10.29 3.70 -15.21
C GLY A 423 11.61 4.07 -14.53
N ILE A 424 12.70 3.35 -14.82
CA ILE A 424 14.03 3.63 -14.28
C ILE A 424 14.78 4.72 -15.07
N VAL A 425 14.43 4.97 -16.33
CA VAL A 425 15.09 6.00 -17.17
C VAL A 425 15.25 7.36 -16.46
N PRO A 426 14.19 8.01 -15.93
CA PRO A 426 14.34 9.32 -15.29
C PRO A 426 15.08 9.27 -13.94
N ILE A 427 15.27 8.08 -13.37
CA ILE A 427 16.06 7.86 -12.17
C ILE A 427 17.55 7.77 -12.53
N ALA A 428 17.87 6.96 -13.55
CA ALA A 428 19.23 6.70 -13.97
C ALA A 428 19.83 7.88 -14.75
N VAL A 429 19.03 8.54 -15.58
CA VAL A 429 19.42 9.69 -16.40
C VAL A 429 18.34 10.79 -16.26
N PRO A 430 18.40 11.62 -15.20
CA PRO A 430 17.36 12.62 -14.92
C PRO A 430 17.14 13.67 -16.02
N THR A 431 18.12 13.85 -16.91
CA THR A 431 18.09 14.82 -18.01
C THR A 431 17.58 14.23 -19.33
N PHE A 432 17.21 12.94 -19.35
CA PHE A 432 16.89 12.22 -20.59
C PHE A 432 15.72 12.86 -21.38
N TYR A 433 14.69 13.36 -20.69
CA TYR A 433 13.51 13.94 -21.33
C TYR A 433 13.55 15.48 -21.39
N ASP A 434 14.67 16.13 -21.09
CA ASP A 434 14.74 17.61 -21.03
C ASP A 434 14.38 18.29 -22.37
N SER A 435 14.63 17.60 -23.48
CA SER A 435 14.33 18.07 -24.85
C SER A 435 12.90 17.74 -25.32
N PHE A 436 12.11 17.04 -24.52
CA PHE A 436 10.73 16.70 -24.87
C PHE A 436 9.79 17.90 -24.64
N PRO A 437 8.62 17.93 -25.29
CA PRO A 437 7.59 18.92 -24.98
C PRO A 437 7.19 18.87 -23.51
N GLU A 438 6.92 20.04 -22.92
CA GLU A 438 6.63 20.21 -21.49
C GLU A 438 5.59 19.21 -20.95
N ALA A 439 4.45 19.07 -21.61
CA ALA A 439 3.40 18.13 -21.19
C ALA A 439 3.86 16.67 -21.13
N VAL A 440 4.74 16.27 -22.05
CA VAL A 440 5.33 14.91 -22.07
C VAL A 440 6.41 14.80 -20.99
N ARG A 441 7.17 15.86 -20.77
CA ARG A 441 8.21 15.95 -19.74
C ARG A 441 7.62 15.78 -18.34
N THR A 442 6.54 16.48 -17.98
CA THR A 442 5.86 16.34 -16.69
C THR A 442 5.41 14.91 -16.40
N LEU A 443 4.96 14.20 -17.44
CA LEU A 443 4.50 12.82 -17.31
C LEU A 443 5.67 11.82 -17.25
N LEU A 444 6.67 11.95 -18.12
CA LEU A 444 7.76 10.97 -18.26
C LEU A 444 8.93 11.19 -17.30
N HIS A 445 9.11 12.40 -16.72
CA HIS A 445 10.05 12.61 -15.60
C HIS A 445 9.62 11.87 -14.32
N SER A 446 8.37 11.43 -14.23
CA SER A 446 7.91 10.53 -13.18
C SER A 446 8.15 9.08 -13.60
N GLY A 447 9.15 8.43 -13.00
CA GLY A 447 9.42 7.02 -13.23
C GLY A 447 8.23 6.10 -12.92
N ILE A 448 7.44 6.47 -11.92
CA ILE A 448 6.21 5.75 -11.54
C ILE A 448 5.14 5.90 -12.64
N SER A 449 4.89 7.13 -13.12
CA SER A 449 3.90 7.38 -14.16
C SER A 449 4.29 6.73 -15.49
N ALA A 450 5.55 6.91 -15.92
CA ALA A 450 6.08 6.34 -17.16
C ALA A 450 6.00 4.81 -17.16
N GLY A 451 6.43 4.17 -16.07
CA GLY A 451 6.38 2.71 -15.96
C GLY A 451 4.96 2.17 -15.81
N CYS A 452 4.05 2.88 -15.15
CA CYS A 452 2.64 2.50 -15.08
C CYS A 452 1.98 2.52 -16.46
N VAL A 453 2.19 3.61 -17.23
CA VAL A 453 1.66 3.71 -18.60
C VAL A 453 2.19 2.55 -19.44
N MET A 454 3.49 2.27 -19.37
CA MET A 454 4.10 1.17 -20.11
C MET A 454 3.52 -0.20 -19.70
N ALA A 455 3.36 -0.46 -18.40
CA ALA A 455 2.82 -1.72 -17.90
C ALA A 455 1.39 -1.97 -18.37
N VAL A 456 0.54 -0.93 -18.35
CA VAL A 456 -0.84 -1.02 -18.85
C VAL A 456 -0.86 -1.24 -20.36
N LEU A 457 -0.07 -0.49 -21.13
CA LEU A 457 -0.01 -0.64 -22.59
C LEU A 457 0.44 -2.04 -23.01
N LEU A 458 1.47 -2.59 -22.36
CA LEU A 458 1.96 -3.94 -22.63
C LEU A 458 0.96 -5.01 -22.18
N ASN A 459 0.24 -4.79 -21.07
CA ASN A 459 -0.83 -5.69 -20.65
C ASN A 459 -1.97 -5.72 -21.68
N LEU A 460 -2.34 -4.57 -22.23
CA LEU A 460 -3.33 -4.49 -23.30
C LEU A 460 -2.84 -5.22 -24.56
N LEU A 461 -1.59 -4.98 -24.96
CA LEU A 461 -0.99 -5.57 -26.15
C LEU A 461 -0.93 -7.10 -26.08
N PHE A 462 -0.41 -7.66 -24.98
CA PHE A 462 -0.18 -9.11 -24.90
C PHE A 462 -1.41 -9.91 -24.51
N HIS A 463 -2.30 -9.35 -23.68
CA HIS A 463 -3.39 -10.11 -23.09
C HIS A 463 -4.78 -9.76 -23.63
N HIS A 464 -4.95 -8.57 -24.21
CA HIS A 464 -6.26 -8.11 -24.71
C HIS A 464 -6.33 -7.97 -26.24
N VAL A 465 -5.20 -7.75 -26.91
CA VAL A 465 -5.14 -7.67 -28.38
C VAL A 465 -4.78 -9.06 -28.96
N GLY A 466 -5.66 -9.63 -29.78
CA GLY A 466 -5.36 -10.82 -30.59
C GLY A 466 -5.51 -12.20 -29.92
N THR A 467 -5.70 -12.27 -28.60
CA THR A 467 -5.94 -13.54 -27.85
C THR A 467 -7.22 -14.26 -28.27
N ALA A 468 -8.26 -13.54 -28.68
CA ALA A 468 -9.49 -14.12 -29.23
C ALA A 468 -9.28 -14.91 -30.56
N ARG A 469 -8.20 -14.61 -31.30
CA ARG A 469 -7.91 -15.26 -32.60
C ARG A 469 -7.22 -16.62 -32.42
N ARG A 470 -6.42 -16.79 -31.36
CA ARG A 470 -5.74 -18.07 -31.02
C ARG A 470 -6.68 -19.12 -30.43
N ALA A 471 -7.68 -18.71 -29.64
CA ALA A 471 -8.69 -19.63 -29.12
C ALA A 471 -9.60 -20.21 -30.23
N ARG A 472 -9.90 -19.42 -31.27
CA ARG A 472 -10.71 -19.87 -32.42
C ARG A 472 -9.92 -20.74 -33.41
N SER A 473 -8.61 -20.53 -33.57
CA SER A 473 -7.80 -21.35 -34.48
C SER A 473 -7.57 -22.77 -33.94
N GLY A 474 -7.46 -22.94 -32.62
CA GLY A 474 -7.25 -24.25 -31.98
C GLY A 474 -8.49 -25.17 -31.97
N GLN A 475 -9.70 -24.61 -32.06
CA GLN A 475 -10.94 -25.40 -32.20
C GLN A 475 -11.21 -25.85 -33.64
N SER A 476 -10.73 -25.11 -34.66
CA SER A 476 -10.95 -25.49 -36.07
C SER A 476 -10.08 -26.66 -36.56
N SER A 477 -8.94 -26.91 -35.90
CA SER A 477 -8.00 -27.97 -36.28
C SER A 477 -8.25 -29.31 -35.58
N GLY A 478 -9.21 -29.39 -34.64
CA GLY A 478 -9.52 -30.60 -33.87
C GLY A 478 -10.75 -31.39 -34.34
N GLN A 479 -11.49 -30.91 -35.35
CA GLN A 479 -12.78 -31.51 -35.76
C GLN A 479 -12.78 -32.19 -37.14
N THR A 480 -11.65 -32.30 -37.83
CA THR A 480 -11.57 -32.92 -39.18
C THR A 480 -10.88 -34.28 -39.24
N SER A 481 -10.77 -35.02 -38.13
CA SER A 481 -10.02 -36.29 -38.09
C SER A 481 -10.79 -37.49 -37.50
N GLY A 482 -12.11 -37.55 -37.65
CA GLY A 482 -12.85 -38.70 -37.12
C GLY A 482 -14.30 -38.81 -37.59
N GLN A 483 -14.52 -39.11 -38.87
CA GLN A 483 -15.82 -39.64 -39.34
C GLN A 483 -15.68 -40.35 -40.68
N ALA A 484 -15.49 -41.67 -40.62
CA ALA A 484 -15.83 -42.71 -41.62
C ALA A 484 -15.14 -43.99 -41.10
N THR A 485 -15.79 -45.01 -40.55
CA THR A 485 -16.86 -45.87 -41.08
C THR A 485 -17.44 -46.65 -39.87
N GLY A 486 -18.75 -46.78 -39.67
CA GLY A 486 -19.62 -47.74 -40.37
C GLY A 486 -19.81 -49.04 -39.56
N GLN A 487 -20.84 -49.10 -38.70
CA GLN A 487 -21.43 -50.33 -38.15
C GLN A 487 -22.85 -50.46 -38.76
N PRO A 488 -23.44 -51.66 -38.96
CA PRO A 488 -24.10 -52.31 -37.81
C PRO A 488 -24.29 -53.85 -37.85
N SER A 489 -24.66 -54.38 -36.67
CA SER A 489 -25.53 -55.54 -36.40
C SER A 489 -25.01 -56.98 -36.53
N GLY A 490 -25.28 -57.78 -35.49
CA GLY A 490 -25.23 -59.25 -35.56
C GLY A 490 -24.99 -59.93 -34.21
N ALA A 491 -26.04 -60.54 -33.65
CA ALA A 491 -26.05 -61.28 -32.39
C ALA A 491 -25.14 -62.53 -32.36
N THR A 492 -24.64 -62.90 -31.18
CA THR A 492 -24.78 -64.21 -30.49
C THR A 492 -23.62 -64.49 -29.52
N VAL A 493 -23.99 -64.93 -28.32
CA VAL A 493 -23.18 -65.67 -27.30
C VAL A 493 -23.47 -67.16 -27.62
N PRO A 494 -22.56 -68.17 -27.49
CA PRO A 494 -21.90 -68.49 -26.21
C PRO A 494 -20.52 -69.19 -26.21
N THR A 495 -19.88 -69.12 -25.03
CA THR A 495 -19.00 -70.12 -24.36
C THR A 495 -18.05 -71.01 -25.18
N ALA A 496 -16.74 -70.98 -24.85
CA ALA A 496 -16.05 -72.08 -24.13
C ALA A 496 -14.50 -72.00 -24.19
N THR A 497 -13.89 -72.18 -23.00
CA THR A 497 -12.63 -72.89 -22.70
C THR A 497 -11.25 -72.29 -23.00
N PRO A 498 -10.21 -72.71 -22.23
CA PRO A 498 -9.15 -71.82 -21.75
C PRO A 498 -7.77 -72.13 -22.34
N SER A 499 -6.83 -71.20 -22.13
CA SER A 499 -5.41 -71.45 -21.89
C SER A 499 -4.83 -70.27 -21.11
#